data_AF-A0A2I0QKM0-F1
#
_entry.id   AF-A0A2I0QKM0-F1
#
_cell.length_a   1.000
_cell.length_b   1.000
_cell.length_c   1.000
_cell.angle_alpha   90.00
_cell.angle_beta   90.00
_cell.angle_gamma   90.00
#
_symmetry.space_group_name_H-M   'P 1'
#
loop_
_entity.id
_entity.type
_entity.pdbx_description
1 polymer ?
#
loop_
_entity_poly.entity_id
_entity_poly.type
_entity_poly.pdbx_seq_one_letter_code
_entity_poly.pdbx_strand_id
1 'polypeptide(L)'
;LAMALGMCMKMNKQNTKKKISTKKLREAIAHVMRNTYIDDAVYIHKAILSGNVRVDAEPKYDKFDAHSKNFIKTARKEGLTLYHMMKISADKDLIARDLTTKMEISFSYFNYLLYSLKEKGISRKDTISRKDILQLYLLLLSKFQDTLIMKKRGSEISENVSEMAKEVINGNLSVEKFSDYLYINNINPGTIADITANVVFLYLLKKFLYF
;
A
#
# COMPACT_ATOMS: atom_id res chain seq x y z
N LEU A 1 3.42 -7.96 4.80
CA LEU A 1 2.82 -9.11 4.09
C LEU A 1 3.73 -10.35 4.05
N ALA A 2 4.94 -10.28 3.48
CA ALA A 2 5.84 -11.43 3.36
C ALA A 2 6.19 -12.11 4.71
N MET A 3 6.50 -11.33 5.76
CA MET A 3 6.75 -11.87 7.10
C MET A 3 5.56 -12.67 7.65
N ALA A 4 4.35 -12.11 7.52
CA ALA A 4 3.11 -12.76 7.97
C ALA A 4 2.83 -14.08 7.21
N LEU A 5 3.15 -14.12 5.92
CA LEU A 5 3.08 -15.35 5.12
C LEU A 5 4.06 -16.40 5.64
N GLY A 6 5.33 -16.02 5.90
CA GLY A 6 6.34 -16.92 6.47
C GLY A 6 5.92 -17.49 7.83
N MET A 7 5.32 -16.67 8.70
CA MET A 7 4.71 -17.12 9.95
C MET A 7 3.58 -18.13 9.71
N CYS A 8 2.66 -17.85 8.79
CA CYS A 8 1.57 -18.76 8.44
C CYS A 8 2.09 -20.12 7.92
N MET A 9 3.12 -20.09 7.08
CA MET A 9 3.76 -21.29 6.53
C MET A 9 4.45 -22.12 7.64
N LYS A 10 5.18 -21.48 8.55
CA LYS A 10 5.84 -22.17 9.67
C LYS A 10 4.82 -22.86 10.58
N MET A 11 3.73 -22.17 10.93
CA MET A 11 2.64 -22.74 11.74
C MET A 11 1.93 -23.91 11.04
N ASN A 12 1.89 -23.91 9.70
CA ASN A 12 1.28 -24.99 8.92
C ASN A 12 2.20 -26.20 8.69
N LYS A 13 3.51 -26.14 9.01
CA LYS A 13 4.41 -27.31 8.89
C LYS A 13 3.99 -28.48 9.79
N GLN A 14 3.17 -28.24 10.81
CA GLN A 14 2.57 -29.28 11.65
C GLN A 14 1.27 -29.89 11.04
N ASN A 15 0.76 -29.36 9.92
CA ASN A 15 -0.46 -29.82 9.25
C ASN A 15 -0.41 -29.46 7.74
N THR A 16 0.33 -30.26 6.98
CA THR A 16 0.75 -30.02 5.58
C THR A 16 -0.38 -29.88 4.55
N LYS A 17 -1.65 -30.13 4.92
CA LYS A 17 -2.82 -30.05 4.02
C LYS A 17 -3.66 -28.78 4.16
N LYS A 18 -3.36 -27.87 5.09
CA LYS A 18 -4.26 -26.71 5.36
C LYS A 18 -3.86 -25.48 4.56
N LYS A 19 -4.71 -25.07 3.62
CA LYS A 19 -4.61 -23.79 2.89
C LYS A 19 -4.61 -22.60 3.87
N ILE A 20 -3.77 -21.59 3.63
CA ILE A 20 -3.70 -20.38 4.47
C ILE A 20 -4.91 -19.50 4.12
N SER A 21 -5.95 -19.45 4.96
CA SER A 21 -7.09 -18.59 4.63
C SER A 21 -6.71 -17.09 4.62
N THR A 22 -7.41 -16.29 3.81
CA THR A 22 -7.32 -14.82 3.82
C THR A 22 -7.43 -14.25 5.24
N LYS A 23 -8.36 -14.78 6.05
CA LYS A 23 -8.54 -14.39 7.45
C LYS A 23 -7.27 -14.64 8.27
N LYS A 24 -6.69 -15.84 8.18
CA LYS A 24 -5.46 -16.20 8.90
C LYS A 24 -4.28 -15.31 8.49
N LEU A 25 -4.14 -15.02 7.20
CA LEU A 25 -3.09 -14.13 6.70
C LEU A 25 -3.26 -12.70 7.24
N ARG A 26 -4.48 -12.17 7.25
CA ARG A 26 -4.79 -10.84 7.83
C ARG A 26 -4.52 -10.78 9.34
N GLU A 27 -4.86 -11.84 10.06
CA GLU A 27 -4.53 -11.95 11.49
C GLU A 27 -3.03 -11.99 11.74
N ALA A 28 -2.28 -12.73 10.91
CA ALA A 28 -0.82 -12.75 10.99
C ALA A 28 -0.20 -11.38 10.65
N ILE A 29 -0.73 -10.63 9.68
CA ILE A 29 -0.29 -9.25 9.40
C ILE A 29 -0.52 -8.35 10.61
N ALA A 30 -1.70 -8.43 11.23
CA ALA A 30 -2.00 -7.68 12.45
C ALA A 30 -1.04 -8.02 13.58
N HIS A 31 -0.73 -9.32 13.74
CA HIS A 31 0.22 -9.80 14.74
C HIS A 31 1.63 -9.27 14.47
N VAL A 32 2.14 -9.36 13.23
CA VAL A 32 3.46 -8.81 12.85
C VAL A 32 3.52 -7.32 13.18
N MET A 33 2.52 -6.54 12.74
CA MET A 33 2.51 -5.10 12.99
C MET A 33 2.49 -4.80 14.49
N ARG A 34 1.57 -5.39 15.27
CA ARG A 34 1.47 -5.13 16.71
C ARG A 34 2.70 -5.55 17.53
N ASN A 35 3.54 -6.43 16.99
CA ASN A 35 4.77 -6.90 17.63
C ASN A 35 6.04 -6.27 17.04
N THR A 36 5.94 -5.21 16.23
CA THR A 36 7.12 -4.42 15.85
C THR A 36 7.76 -3.79 17.08
N TYR A 37 9.07 -3.59 17.03
CA TYR A 37 9.87 -3.02 18.10
C TYR A 37 10.40 -1.62 17.74
N ILE A 38 11.06 -0.97 18.69
CA ILE A 38 11.65 0.38 18.50
C ILE A 38 12.67 0.37 17.36
N ASP A 39 13.46 -0.70 17.25
CA ASP A 39 14.47 -0.81 16.20
C ASP A 39 13.84 -0.90 14.80
N ASP A 40 12.65 -1.48 14.63
CA ASP A 40 11.94 -1.48 13.34
C ASP A 40 11.60 -0.04 12.90
N ALA A 41 11.16 0.81 13.83
CA ALA A 41 10.93 2.23 13.56
C ALA A 41 12.23 2.95 13.18
N VAL A 42 13.33 2.66 13.88
CA VAL A 42 14.66 3.22 13.58
C VAL A 42 15.15 2.77 12.20
N TYR A 43 14.97 1.51 11.83
CA TYR A 43 15.39 1.00 10.52
C TYR A 43 14.55 1.57 9.38
N ILE A 44 13.23 1.75 9.58
CA ILE A 44 12.39 2.45 8.60
C ILE A 44 12.81 3.90 8.44
N HIS A 45 13.07 4.62 9.53
CA HIS A 45 13.62 5.98 9.49
C HIS A 45 14.92 6.04 8.67
N LYS A 46 15.88 5.14 8.94
CA LYS A 46 17.13 5.06 8.18
C LYS A 46 16.87 4.76 6.69
N ALA A 47 15.96 3.83 6.37
CA ALA A 47 15.63 3.49 4.99
C ALA A 47 15.02 4.67 4.23
N ILE A 48 14.13 5.44 4.89
CA ILE A 48 13.52 6.66 4.33
C ILE A 48 14.61 7.70 4.00
N LEU A 49 15.54 7.94 4.92
CA LEU A 49 16.65 8.88 4.70
C LEU A 49 17.59 8.42 3.58
N SER A 50 17.91 7.13 3.52
CA SER A 50 18.75 6.56 2.45
C SER A 50 18.08 6.59 1.08
N GLY A 51 16.74 6.51 1.03
CA GLY A 51 15.97 6.50 -0.20
C GLY A 51 15.84 7.85 -0.90
N ASN A 52 16.42 8.94 -0.37
CA ASN A 52 16.20 10.31 -0.86
C ASN A 52 14.71 10.64 -1.05
N VAL A 53 13.84 10.11 -0.19
CA VAL A 53 12.42 10.48 -0.15
C VAL A 53 12.36 11.90 0.39
N ARG A 54 12.61 12.88 -0.49
CA ARG A 54 12.45 14.31 -0.21
C ARG A 54 10.98 14.55 0.07
N VAL A 55 10.66 14.66 1.35
CA VAL A 55 9.48 15.38 1.82
C VAL A 55 9.97 16.81 1.95
N ASP A 56 9.35 17.74 1.22
CA ASP A 56 9.71 19.14 1.32
C ASP A 56 9.58 19.55 2.79
N ALA A 57 10.65 20.16 3.30
CA ALA A 57 10.81 20.51 4.68
C ALA A 57 9.88 21.69 5.04
N GLU A 58 8.57 21.45 5.13
CA GLU A 58 7.76 22.31 5.98
C GLU A 58 7.97 21.88 7.43
N PRO A 59 8.46 22.78 8.32
CA PRO A 59 8.59 22.48 9.73
C PRO A 59 7.21 22.57 10.36
N LYS A 60 6.34 21.59 10.11
CA LYS A 60 5.29 21.31 11.08
C LYS A 60 5.96 20.44 12.14
N TYR A 61 5.98 20.96 13.36
CA TYR A 61 6.45 20.31 14.57
C TYR A 61 5.63 19.04 14.86
N ASP A 62 5.69 18.05 13.96
CA ASP A 62 5.27 16.71 14.28
C ASP A 62 6.45 16.08 15.02
N LYS A 63 6.26 15.96 16.33
CA LYS A 63 7.19 15.30 17.24
C LYS A 63 7.61 13.91 16.74
N PHE A 64 6.79 13.30 15.88
CA PHE A 64 6.96 11.97 15.32
C PHE A 64 7.34 11.96 13.83
N ASP A 65 7.78 13.10 13.28
CA ASP A 65 8.29 13.16 11.91
C ASP A 65 9.47 12.18 11.71
N ALA A 66 9.23 11.17 10.87
CA ALA A 66 10.18 10.16 10.48
C ALA A 66 11.35 10.72 9.63
N HIS A 67 11.35 12.00 9.26
CA HIS A 67 12.48 12.66 8.61
C HIS A 67 13.35 13.49 9.57
N SER A 68 12.90 13.67 10.81
CA SER A 68 13.60 14.47 11.81
C SER A 68 14.93 13.84 12.22
N LYS A 69 15.99 14.66 12.31
CA LYS A 69 17.30 14.24 12.86
C LYS A 69 17.20 13.75 14.31
N ASN A 70 16.17 14.19 15.05
CA ASN A 70 15.93 13.78 16.44
C ASN A 70 15.05 12.54 16.56
N PHE A 71 14.51 12.01 15.45
CA PHE A 71 13.55 10.92 15.46
C PHE A 71 14.05 9.71 16.27
N ILE A 72 15.30 9.27 16.04
CA ILE A 72 15.87 8.12 16.75
C ILE A 72 15.88 8.33 18.27
N LYS A 73 16.24 9.53 18.72
CA LYS A 73 16.28 9.88 20.15
C LYS A 73 14.87 9.87 20.74
N THR A 74 13.90 10.48 20.05
CA THR A 74 12.49 10.49 20.45
C THR A 74 11.91 9.08 20.50
N ALA A 75 12.13 8.27 19.45
CA ALA A 75 11.62 6.91 19.36
C ALA A 75 12.12 6.02 20.50
N ARG A 76 13.41 6.13 20.84
CA ARG A 76 13.98 5.41 21.99
C ARG A 76 13.46 5.91 23.33
N LYS A 77 13.36 7.23 23.50
CA LYS A 77 12.86 7.84 24.74
C LYS A 77 11.40 7.48 25.02
N GLU A 78 10.57 7.40 23.98
CA GLU A 78 9.11 7.26 24.10
C GLU A 78 8.60 5.87 23.74
N GLY A 79 9.49 4.91 23.44
CA GLY A 79 9.10 3.56 23.10
C GLY A 79 8.28 3.46 21.80
N LEU A 80 8.58 4.29 20.80
CA LEU A 80 7.85 4.31 19.54
C LEU A 80 8.28 3.14 18.66
N THR A 81 7.37 2.19 18.48
CA THR A 81 7.52 1.08 17.53
C THR A 81 7.04 1.51 16.15
N LEU A 82 7.37 0.72 15.12
CA LEU A 82 6.88 0.98 13.76
C LEU A 82 5.34 1.02 13.71
N TYR A 83 4.66 0.18 14.47
CA TYR A 83 3.20 0.21 14.56
C TYR A 83 2.66 1.50 15.17
N HIS A 84 3.31 2.05 16.19
CA HIS A 84 2.92 3.36 16.75
C HIS A 84 3.02 4.45 15.69
N MET A 85 4.13 4.51 14.94
CA MET A 85 4.31 5.50 13.85
C MET A 85 3.22 5.37 12.78
N MET A 86 2.97 4.15 12.31
CA MET A 86 1.95 3.88 11.30
C MET A 86 0.56 4.24 11.82
N LYS A 87 0.29 3.97 13.11
CA LYS A 87 -1.02 4.28 13.68
C LYS A 87 -1.28 5.78 13.81
N ILE A 88 -0.26 6.56 14.19
CA ILE A 88 -0.31 8.03 14.21
C ILE A 88 -0.54 8.59 12.81
N SER A 89 0.05 7.98 11.79
CA SER A 89 -0.03 8.44 10.40
C SER A 89 -1.27 7.95 9.66
N ALA A 90 -2.05 7.02 10.22
CA ALA A 90 -3.09 6.27 9.51
C ALA A 90 -4.23 7.14 8.92
N ASP A 91 -4.47 8.33 9.48
CA ASP A 91 -5.52 9.22 8.96
C ASP A 91 -5.08 10.02 7.73
N LYS A 92 -3.76 10.16 7.53
CA LYS A 92 -3.16 11.02 6.47
C LYS A 92 -2.31 10.25 5.47
N ASP A 93 -2.01 8.98 5.74
CA ASP A 93 -1.15 8.14 4.91
C ASP A 93 -1.85 6.80 4.63
N LEU A 94 -2.07 6.51 3.34
CA LEU A 94 -2.83 5.33 2.94
C LEU A 94 -2.09 4.02 3.23
N ILE A 95 -0.76 4.02 3.14
CA ILE A 95 0.05 2.83 3.47
C ILE A 95 -0.03 2.56 4.96
N ALA A 96 0.11 3.60 5.78
CA ALA A 96 -0.01 3.52 7.22
C ALA A 96 -1.41 3.03 7.64
N ARG A 97 -2.46 3.55 7.00
CA ARG A 97 -3.84 3.09 7.17
C ARG A 97 -3.96 1.61 6.85
N ASP A 98 -3.51 1.20 5.66
CA ASP A 98 -3.63 -0.18 5.20
C ASP A 98 -2.90 -1.14 6.15
N LEU A 99 -1.65 -0.84 6.53
CA LEU A 99 -0.90 -1.69 7.47
C LEU A 99 -1.55 -1.79 8.85
N THR A 100 -2.13 -0.71 9.37
CA THR A 100 -2.77 -0.70 10.70
C THR A 100 -4.18 -1.31 10.72
N THR A 101 -4.83 -1.44 9.56
CA THR A 101 -6.14 -2.08 9.39
C THR A 101 -6.05 -3.51 8.82
N LYS A 102 -4.89 -4.17 8.98
CA LYS A 102 -4.64 -5.54 8.50
C LYS A 102 -4.76 -5.65 6.98
N MET A 103 -4.25 -4.66 6.28
CA MET A 103 -4.26 -4.47 4.82
C MET A 103 -5.67 -4.43 4.21
N GLU A 104 -6.60 -3.72 4.87
CA GLU A 104 -8.02 -3.71 4.47
C GLU A 104 -8.26 -3.23 3.04
N ILE A 105 -7.56 -2.19 2.59
CA ILE A 105 -7.68 -1.68 1.22
C ILE A 105 -7.15 -2.75 0.27
N SER A 106 -5.92 -3.23 0.49
CA SER A 106 -5.32 -4.24 -0.38
C SER A 106 -6.18 -5.51 -0.47
N PHE A 107 -6.74 -6.00 0.63
CA PHE A 107 -7.60 -7.20 0.59
C PHE A 107 -8.96 -6.95 -0.06
N SER A 108 -9.55 -5.77 0.12
CA SER A 108 -10.81 -5.41 -0.53
C SER A 108 -10.66 -5.37 -2.05
N TYR A 109 -9.60 -4.72 -2.54
CA TYR A 109 -9.34 -4.62 -3.98
C TYR A 109 -8.77 -5.91 -4.58
N PHE A 110 -8.13 -6.76 -3.77
CA PHE A 110 -7.83 -8.13 -4.16
C PHE A 110 -9.11 -8.94 -4.41
N ASN A 111 -10.11 -8.85 -3.53
CA ASN A 111 -11.39 -9.52 -3.74
C ASN A 111 -12.12 -8.97 -4.98
N TYR A 112 -12.09 -7.64 -5.17
CA TYR A 112 -12.63 -7.02 -6.39
C TYR A 112 -11.94 -7.54 -7.65
N LEU A 113 -10.61 -7.61 -7.66
CA LEU A 113 -9.84 -8.14 -8.79
C LEU A 113 -10.26 -9.59 -9.08
N LEU A 114 -10.33 -10.45 -8.06
CA LEU A 114 -10.77 -11.84 -8.25
C LEU A 114 -12.18 -11.94 -8.83
N TYR A 115 -13.10 -11.10 -8.36
CA TYR A 115 -14.46 -11.04 -8.89
C TYR A 115 -14.46 -10.60 -10.36
N SER A 116 -13.79 -9.49 -10.69
CA SER A 116 -13.68 -8.97 -12.06
C SER A 116 -13.09 -10.00 -13.04
N LEU A 117 -12.06 -10.74 -12.64
CA LEU A 117 -11.47 -11.78 -13.47
C LEU A 117 -12.45 -12.94 -13.70
N LYS A 118 -13.20 -13.32 -12.68
CA LYS A 118 -14.23 -14.37 -12.79
C LYS A 118 -15.34 -13.96 -13.76
N GLU A 119 -15.82 -12.72 -13.69
CA GLU A 119 -16.85 -12.20 -14.60
C GLU A 119 -16.36 -12.15 -16.06
N LYS A 120 -15.07 -11.91 -16.28
CA LYS A 120 -14.42 -11.99 -17.60
C LYS A 120 -14.20 -13.43 -18.10
N GLY A 121 -14.59 -14.45 -17.33
CA GLY A 121 -14.34 -15.86 -17.65
C GLY A 121 -12.86 -16.28 -17.56
N ILE A 122 -12.00 -15.45 -16.94
CA ILE A 122 -10.57 -15.73 -16.80
C ILE A 122 -10.41 -16.83 -15.75
N SER A 123 -9.89 -17.98 -16.18
CA SER A 123 -9.70 -19.11 -15.31
C SER A 123 -8.50 -18.89 -14.39
N ARG A 124 -8.38 -19.73 -13.35
CA ARG A 124 -7.20 -19.71 -12.47
C ARG A 124 -5.88 -20.04 -13.17
N LYS A 125 -5.93 -20.71 -14.33
CA LYS A 125 -4.73 -21.04 -15.10
C LYS A 125 -4.19 -19.79 -15.81
N ASP A 126 -5.10 -18.89 -16.17
CA ASP A 126 -4.78 -17.64 -16.86
C ASP A 126 -4.12 -16.64 -15.91
N THR A 127 -3.22 -15.82 -16.45
CA THR A 127 -2.50 -14.79 -15.69
C THR A 127 -3.19 -13.45 -15.92
N ILE A 128 -3.27 -12.62 -14.88
CA ILE A 128 -3.74 -11.23 -15.04
C ILE A 128 -2.93 -10.53 -16.13
N SER A 129 -3.64 -9.82 -16.99
CA SER A 129 -3.00 -9.04 -18.05
C SER A 129 -2.48 -7.70 -17.50
N ARG A 130 -1.62 -7.03 -18.27
CA ARG A 130 -1.24 -5.64 -17.98
C ARG A 130 -2.45 -4.71 -17.94
N LYS A 131 -3.48 -4.98 -18.75
CA LYS A 131 -4.74 -4.23 -18.79
C LYS A 131 -5.52 -4.38 -17.48
N ASP A 132 -5.54 -5.56 -16.88
CA ASP A 132 -6.21 -5.77 -15.59
C ASP A 132 -5.49 -5.03 -14.46
N ILE A 133 -4.16 -5.00 -14.48
CA ILE A 133 -3.35 -4.24 -13.51
C ILE A 133 -3.58 -2.74 -13.69
N LEU A 134 -3.59 -2.24 -14.93
CA LEU A 134 -3.89 -0.84 -15.23
C LEU A 134 -5.31 -0.45 -14.77
N GLN A 135 -6.30 -1.30 -15.03
CA GLN A 135 -7.67 -1.06 -14.60
C GLN A 135 -7.78 -1.01 -13.07
N LEU A 136 -7.10 -1.92 -12.36
CA LEU A 136 -7.01 -1.90 -10.90
C LEU A 136 -6.34 -0.62 -10.38
N TYR A 137 -5.23 -0.21 -11.00
CA TYR A 137 -4.51 1.01 -10.65
C TYR A 137 -5.38 2.25 -10.79
N LEU A 138 -6.02 2.43 -11.95
CA LEU A 138 -6.93 3.55 -12.21
C LEU A 138 -8.11 3.54 -11.25
N LEU A 139 -8.68 2.36 -10.97
CA LEU A 139 -9.79 2.23 -10.02
C LEU A 139 -9.37 2.68 -8.63
N LEU A 140 -8.22 2.22 -8.12
CA LEU A 140 -7.68 2.66 -6.83
C LEU A 140 -7.44 4.18 -6.82
N LEU A 141 -6.83 4.72 -7.87
CA LEU A 141 -6.51 6.15 -7.99
C LEU A 141 -7.78 7.00 -8.04
N SER A 142 -8.85 6.51 -8.67
CA SER A 142 -10.15 7.19 -8.70
C SER A 142 -10.92 7.19 -7.38
N LYS A 143 -10.53 6.32 -6.43
CA LYS A 143 -11.22 6.13 -5.14
C LYS A 143 -10.47 6.72 -3.96
N PHE A 144 -9.16 6.90 -4.09
CA PHE A 144 -8.32 7.44 -3.03
C PHE A 144 -7.36 8.48 -3.59
N GLN A 145 -7.28 9.62 -2.91
CA GLN A 145 -6.25 10.63 -3.15
C GLN A 145 -4.88 10.05 -2.81
N ASP A 146 -3.90 10.19 -3.69
CA ASP A 146 -2.55 9.66 -3.50
C ASP A 146 -1.78 10.50 -2.46
N THR A 147 -1.38 9.87 -1.35
CA THR A 147 -0.74 10.58 -0.24
C THR A 147 0.67 11.08 -0.54
N LEU A 148 1.36 10.53 -1.55
CA LEU A 148 2.62 11.08 -2.02
C LEU A 148 2.39 12.38 -2.80
N ILE A 149 1.36 12.43 -3.65
CA ILE A 149 0.95 13.67 -4.33
C ILE A 149 0.52 14.70 -3.30
N MET A 150 -0.37 14.35 -2.36
CA MET A 150 -0.82 15.27 -1.31
C MET A 150 0.35 15.92 -0.56
N LYS A 151 1.35 15.12 -0.17
CA LYS A 151 2.54 15.60 0.54
C LYS A 151 3.42 16.54 -0.30
N LYS A 152 3.54 16.30 -1.60
CA LYS A 152 4.46 17.05 -2.50
C LYS A 152 3.81 18.22 -3.23
N ARG A 153 2.50 18.13 -3.49
CA ARG A 153 1.75 18.99 -4.42
C ARG A 153 0.45 19.51 -3.83
N GLY A 154 0.06 19.07 -2.64
CA GLY A 154 -1.18 19.49 -1.97
C GLY A 154 -2.39 18.63 -2.32
N SER A 155 -3.45 18.79 -1.51
CA SER A 155 -4.67 17.96 -1.60
C SER A 155 -5.43 18.19 -2.90
N GLU A 156 -5.54 19.45 -3.35
CA GLU A 156 -6.29 19.81 -4.56
C GLU A 156 -5.73 19.14 -5.82
N ILE A 157 -4.40 19.14 -5.99
CA ILE A 157 -3.74 18.44 -7.10
C ILE A 157 -3.97 16.93 -7.00
N SER A 158 -3.91 16.36 -5.79
CA SER A 158 -4.17 14.94 -5.61
C SER A 158 -5.62 14.56 -5.91
N GLU A 159 -6.58 15.42 -5.57
CA GLU A 159 -8.00 15.23 -5.87
C GLU A 159 -8.26 15.30 -7.37
N ASN A 160 -7.73 16.31 -8.06
CA ASN A 160 -7.82 16.43 -9.51
C ASN A 160 -7.27 15.18 -10.22
N VAL A 161 -6.14 14.63 -9.76
CA VAL A 161 -5.59 13.38 -10.32
C VAL A 161 -6.54 12.19 -10.14
N SER A 162 -7.20 12.08 -8.99
CA SER A 162 -8.23 11.05 -8.76
C SER A 162 -9.45 11.24 -9.67
N GLU A 163 -9.89 12.48 -9.89
CA GLU A 163 -10.97 12.80 -10.82
C GLU A 163 -10.61 12.46 -12.26
N MET A 164 -9.41 12.84 -12.72
CA MET A 164 -8.93 12.46 -14.05
C MET A 164 -8.87 10.95 -14.22
N ALA A 165 -8.41 10.20 -13.21
CA ALA A 165 -8.42 8.73 -13.26
C ALA A 165 -9.85 8.17 -13.39
N LYS A 166 -10.83 8.80 -12.76
CA LYS A 166 -12.26 8.46 -12.92
C LYS A 166 -12.75 8.74 -14.34
N GLU A 167 -12.36 9.86 -14.94
CA GLU A 167 -12.69 10.19 -16.32
C GLU A 167 -12.07 9.21 -17.33
N VAL A 168 -10.87 8.68 -17.03
CA VAL A 168 -10.28 7.59 -17.81
C VAL A 168 -11.12 6.32 -17.73
N ILE A 169 -11.60 5.94 -16.54
CA ILE A 169 -12.48 4.78 -16.36
C ILE A 169 -13.80 4.96 -17.11
N ASN A 170 -14.35 6.17 -17.13
CA ASN A 170 -15.60 6.50 -17.82
C ASN A 170 -15.43 6.57 -19.35
N GLY A 171 -14.19 6.57 -19.86
CA GLY A 171 -13.90 6.69 -21.29
C GLY A 171 -13.91 8.14 -21.82
N ASN A 172 -14.01 9.13 -20.93
CA ASN A 172 -14.03 10.56 -21.27
C ASN A 172 -12.61 11.14 -21.45
N LEU A 173 -11.59 10.49 -20.89
CA LEU A 173 -10.18 10.83 -21.02
C LEU A 173 -9.38 9.60 -21.45
N SER A 174 -8.46 9.75 -22.40
CA SER A 174 -7.61 8.62 -22.80
C SER A 174 -6.49 8.37 -21.77
N VAL A 175 -6.06 7.12 -21.65
CA VAL A 175 -4.95 6.74 -20.74
C VAL A 175 -3.67 7.49 -21.12
N GLU A 176 -3.42 7.66 -22.41
CA GLU A 176 -2.24 8.36 -22.94
C GLU A 176 -2.23 9.81 -22.50
N LYS A 177 -3.34 10.54 -22.70
CA LYS A 177 -3.45 11.94 -22.28
C LYS A 177 -3.31 12.10 -20.77
N PHE A 178 -3.88 11.18 -19.99
CA PHE A 178 -3.71 11.19 -18.55
C PHE A 178 -2.25 10.92 -18.14
N SER A 179 -1.60 9.94 -18.75
CA SER A 179 -0.19 9.64 -18.53
C SER A 179 0.72 10.81 -18.89
N ASP A 180 0.47 11.46 -20.03
CA ASP A 180 1.22 12.64 -20.48
C ASP A 180 1.06 13.80 -19.50
N TYR A 181 -0.17 14.04 -19.00
CA TYR A 181 -0.40 15.04 -17.97
C TYR A 181 0.43 14.77 -16.71
N LEU A 182 0.42 13.54 -16.20
CA LEU A 182 1.22 13.17 -15.02
C LEU A 182 2.72 13.37 -15.27
N TYR A 183 3.19 12.94 -16.44
CA TYR A 183 4.60 13.05 -16.83
C TYR A 183 5.07 14.51 -16.96
N ILE A 184 4.36 15.31 -17.76
CA ILE A 184 4.69 16.72 -18.04
C ILE A 184 4.70 17.55 -16.75
N ASN A 185 3.75 17.28 -15.85
CA ASN A 185 3.65 18.01 -14.58
C ASN A 185 4.52 17.41 -13.46
N ASN A 186 5.28 16.34 -13.73
CA ASN A 186 6.08 15.61 -12.77
C ASN A 186 5.27 15.26 -11.50
N ILE A 187 4.12 14.63 -11.73
CA ILE A 187 3.18 14.13 -10.72
C ILE A 187 3.28 12.61 -10.69
N ASN A 188 3.58 12.07 -9.52
CA ASN A 188 3.74 10.63 -9.33
C ASN A 188 2.73 10.09 -8.31
N PRO A 189 1.70 9.34 -8.73
CA PRO A 189 0.77 8.66 -7.83
C PRO A 189 1.41 7.35 -7.30
N GLY A 190 2.47 7.52 -6.52
CA GLY A 190 3.32 6.43 -6.04
C GLY A 190 2.67 5.59 -4.94
N THR A 191 1.89 6.21 -4.05
CA THR A 191 1.19 5.45 -3.00
C THR A 191 0.16 4.49 -3.59
N ILE A 192 -0.57 4.92 -4.61
CA ILE A 192 -1.52 4.04 -5.32
C ILE A 192 -0.80 2.94 -6.08
N ALA A 193 0.39 3.20 -6.64
CA ALA A 193 1.22 2.16 -7.25
C ALA A 193 1.63 1.09 -6.22
N ASP A 194 2.05 1.50 -5.01
CA ASP A 194 2.42 0.58 -3.93
C ASP A 194 1.25 -0.29 -3.47
N ILE A 195 0.05 0.28 -3.32
CA ILE A 195 -1.16 -0.49 -2.98
C ILE A 195 -1.52 -1.45 -4.12
N THR A 196 -1.42 -1.01 -5.38
CA THR A 196 -1.64 -1.87 -6.54
C THR A 196 -0.68 -3.06 -6.53
N ALA A 197 0.60 -2.84 -6.22
CA ALA A 197 1.60 -3.89 -6.08
C ALA A 197 1.25 -4.88 -4.96
N ASN A 198 0.76 -4.40 -3.81
CA ASN A 198 0.27 -5.28 -2.73
C ASN A 198 -0.88 -6.18 -3.19
N VAL A 199 -1.86 -5.64 -3.92
CA VAL A 199 -2.99 -6.39 -4.47
C VAL A 199 -2.52 -7.44 -5.48
N VAL A 200 -1.63 -7.06 -6.40
CA VAL A 200 -1.04 -7.98 -7.38
C VAL A 200 -0.26 -9.10 -6.69
N PHE A 201 0.51 -8.77 -5.65
CA PHE A 201 1.23 -9.78 -4.88
C PHE A 201 0.26 -10.75 -4.18
N LEU A 202 -0.85 -10.27 -3.59
CA LEU A 202 -1.90 -11.15 -3.05
C LEU A 202 -2.50 -12.07 -4.12
N TYR A 203 -2.72 -11.57 -5.33
CA TYR A 203 -3.14 -12.42 -6.46
C TYR A 203 -2.10 -13.49 -6.81
N LEU A 204 -0.82 -13.13 -6.92
CA LEU A 204 0.25 -14.08 -7.22
C LEU A 204 0.36 -15.14 -6.13
N LEU A 205 0.30 -14.74 -4.85
CA LEU A 205 0.25 -15.66 -3.72
C LEU A 205 -0.95 -16.62 -3.84
N LYS A 206 -2.15 -16.14 -4.22
CA LYS A 206 -3.34 -16.98 -4.36
C LYS A 206 -3.19 -17.98 -5.49
N LYS A 207 -2.58 -17.54 -6.60
CA LYS A 207 -2.31 -18.36 -7.79
C LYS A 207 -1.30 -19.47 -7.49
N PHE A 208 -0.18 -19.16 -6.83
CA PHE A 208 0.92 -20.11 -6.66
C PHE A 208 0.92 -20.89 -5.34
N LEU A 209 0.38 -20.33 -4.25
CA LEU A 209 0.43 -20.94 -2.91
C LEU A 209 -0.93 -21.44 -2.40
N TYR A 210 -1.99 -21.33 -3.21
CA TYR A 210 -3.32 -21.87 -2.92
C TYR A 210 -3.86 -21.50 -1.52
N PHE A 211 -3.77 -20.23 -1.14
CA PHE A 211 -4.21 -19.76 0.18
C PHE A 211 -5.71 -19.43 0.19
#